data_AF-A0A199VT36-F1
#
_entry.id   AF-A0A199VT36-F1
#
_cell.length_a   1.000
_cell.length_b   1.000
_cell.length_c   1.000
_cell.angle_alpha   90.00
_cell.angle_beta   90.00
_cell.angle_gamma   90.00
#
_symmetry.space_group_name_H-M   'P 1'
#
loop_
_entity.id
_entity.type
_entity.pdbx_description
1 polymer ?
#
loop_
_entity_poly.entity_id
_entity_poly.type
_entity_poly.pdbx_seq_one_letter_code
_entity_poly.pdbx_strand_id
1 'polypeptide(L)'
;MLDQRVVKEAGVRHLNEIPKVALRCLRIKGEERPKMKEVLVELDALRRLMKQHSAEKSQEKLNIPPQSQIQKEISADGPSALCCSNSQQDSLEDALPLSMDFPW
;
A
#
# COMPACT_ATOMS: atom_id res chain seq x y z
N MET A 1 0.20 18.56 -10.79
CA MET A 1 -0.51 19.02 -9.58
C MET A 1 -0.77 17.80 -8.71
N LEU A 2 -0.51 17.84 -7.40
CA LEU A 2 -0.77 16.70 -6.50
C LEU A 2 -2.21 16.71 -6.02
N ASP A 3 -2.79 15.53 -5.83
CA ASP A 3 -4.17 15.39 -5.32
C ASP A 3 -4.26 15.94 -3.89
N GLN A 4 -5.33 16.71 -3.62
CA GLN A 4 -5.52 17.36 -2.34
C GLN A 4 -5.78 16.36 -1.18
N ARG A 5 -6.35 15.19 -1.47
CA ARG A 5 -6.46 14.09 -0.50
C ARG A 5 -5.08 13.59 -0.10
N VAL A 6 -4.18 13.42 -1.07
CA VAL A 6 -2.80 12.99 -0.84
C VAL A 6 -2.04 14.01 0.00
N VAL A 7 -2.23 15.31 -0.25
CA VAL A 7 -1.64 16.39 0.57
C VAL A 7 -2.16 16.35 2.00
N LYS A 8 -3.47 16.12 2.20
CA LYS A 8 -4.08 16.00 3.54
C LYS A 8 -3.58 14.75 4.27
N GLU A 9 -3.45 13.61 3.60
CA GLU A 9 -3.06 12.33 4.22
C GLU A 9 -1.57 12.29 4.55
N ALA A 10 -0.72 12.54 3.54
CA ALA A 10 0.73 12.43 3.69
C ALA A 10 1.33 13.61 4.47
N GLY A 11 0.75 14.79 4.39
CA GLY A 11 1.32 16.00 4.96
C GLY A 11 2.43 16.60 4.09
N VAL A 12 2.52 17.93 4.11
CA VAL A 12 3.42 18.70 3.22
C VAL A 12 4.89 18.34 3.43
N ARG A 13 5.29 18.01 4.66
CA ARG A 13 6.67 17.65 5.01
C ARG A 13 7.11 16.37 4.28
N HIS A 14 6.29 15.34 4.29
CA HIS A 14 6.59 14.06 3.62
C HIS A 14 6.64 14.19 2.12
N LEU A 15 5.72 14.96 1.55
CA LEU A 15 5.70 15.25 0.11
C LEU A 15 6.92 16.04 -0.36
N ASN A 16 7.61 16.73 0.54
CA ASN A 16 8.86 17.43 0.20
C ASN A 16 10.10 16.55 0.41
N GLU A 17 10.14 15.74 1.46
CA GLU A 17 11.33 14.96 1.81
C GLU A 17 11.47 13.65 1.01
N ILE A 18 10.38 12.91 0.77
CA ILE A 18 10.45 11.64 0.03
C ILE A 18 11.00 11.84 -1.39
N PRO A 19 10.58 12.85 -2.17
CA PRO A 19 11.17 13.10 -3.49
C PRO A 19 12.65 13.44 -3.43
N LYS A 20 13.14 14.11 -2.38
CA LYS A 20 14.58 14.41 -2.23
C LYS A 20 15.40 13.14 -2.07
N VAL A 21 14.91 12.16 -1.31
CA VAL A 21 15.54 10.84 -1.19
C VAL A 21 15.57 10.16 -2.57
N ALA A 22 14.44 10.12 -3.26
CA ALA A 22 14.34 9.52 -4.60
C ALA A 22 15.27 10.20 -5.63
N LEU A 23 15.35 11.53 -5.63
CA LEU A 23 16.22 12.30 -6.51
C LEU A 23 17.71 11.97 -6.28
N ARG A 24 18.12 11.74 -5.03
CA ARG A 24 19.49 11.27 -4.75
C ARG A 24 19.74 9.86 -5.28
N CYS A 25 18.77 8.96 -5.18
CA CYS A 25 18.87 7.60 -5.74
C CYS A 25 18.91 7.58 -7.28
N LEU A 26 18.28 8.56 -7.93
CA LEU A 26 18.19 8.68 -9.39
C LEU A 26 19.35 9.47 -10.03
N ARG A 27 20.42 9.76 -9.29
CA ARG A 27 21.60 10.43 -9.86
C ARG A 27 22.19 9.63 -11.02
N ILE A 28 22.65 10.35 -12.04
CA ILE A 28 23.23 9.76 -13.26
C ILE A 28 24.51 9.01 -12.91
N LYS A 29 25.37 9.60 -12.06
CA LYS A 29 26.58 8.96 -11.54
C LYS A 29 26.23 8.02 -10.40
N GLY A 30 26.63 6.76 -10.53
CA GLY A 30 26.33 5.72 -9.54
C GLY A 30 27.05 5.94 -8.22
N GLU A 31 28.23 6.55 -8.24
CA GLU A 31 29.08 6.83 -7.08
C GLU A 31 28.47 7.88 -6.16
N GLU A 32 27.63 8.76 -6.71
CA GLU A 32 26.91 9.78 -5.95
C GLU A 32 25.59 9.26 -5.36
N ARG A 33 25.16 8.05 -5.74
CA ARG A 33 23.94 7.46 -5.20
C ARG A 33 24.18 7.04 -3.74
N PRO A 34 23.22 7.33 -2.85
CA PRO A 34 23.35 6.95 -1.45
C PRO A 34 23.42 5.43 -1.28
N LYS A 35 24.05 4.97 -0.20
CA LYS A 35 24.03 3.54 0.16
C LYS A 35 22.63 3.18 0.63
N MET A 36 22.21 1.93 0.39
CA MET A 36 20.91 1.42 0.86
C MET A 36 20.75 1.58 2.38
N LYS A 37 21.85 1.50 3.15
CA LYS A 37 21.86 1.75 4.59
C LYS A 37 21.33 3.15 4.94
N GLU A 38 21.78 4.15 4.19
CA GLU A 38 21.41 5.55 4.40
C GLU A 38 19.96 5.79 3.96
N VAL A 39 19.59 5.24 2.80
CA VAL A 39 18.21 5.29 2.30
C VAL A 39 17.23 4.66 3.29
N LEU A 40 17.57 3.52 3.87
CA LEU A 40 16.75 2.86 4.89
C LEU A 40 16.54 3.74 6.12
N VAL A 41 17.62 4.34 6.65
CA VAL A 41 17.56 5.23 7.82
C VAL A 41 16.69 6.45 7.53
N GLU A 42 16.87 7.09 6.37
CA GLU A 42 16.08 8.26 5.97
C GLU A 42 14.59 7.91 5.82
N LEU A 43 14.28 6.78 5.18
CA LEU A 43 12.89 6.33 5.01
C LEU A 43 12.24 5.91 6.33
N ASP A 44 12.97 5.27 7.25
CA ASP A 44 12.44 4.92 8.57
C ASP A 44 12.13 6.18 9.40
N ALA A 45 13.00 7.20 9.34
CA ALA A 45 12.75 8.49 9.97
C ALA A 45 11.48 9.15 9.41
N LEU A 46 11.31 9.16 8.08
CA LEU A 46 10.10 9.69 7.45
C LEU A 46 8.85 8.90 7.83
N ARG A 47 8.94 7.57 7.91
CA ARG A 47 7.85 6.71 8.36
C ARG A 47 7.40 7.03 9.78
N ARG A 48 8.35 7.27 10.71
CA ARG A 48 8.03 7.68 12.09
C ARG A 48 7.30 9.02 12.12
N LEU A 49 7.75 9.98 11.31
CA LEU A 49 7.08 11.28 11.17
C LEU A 49 5.66 11.14 10.60
N MET A 50 5.41 10.19 9.68
CA MET A 50 4.06 9.95 9.14
C MET A 50 3.11 9.46 10.22
N LYS A 51 3.58 8.51 11.05
CA LYS A 51 2.80 7.94 12.15
C LYS A 51 2.35 9.03 13.15
N GLN A 52 3.22 10.00 13.43
CA GLN A 52 2.88 11.15 14.28
C GLN A 52 1.77 12.01 13.66
N HIS A 53 1.92 12.38 12.39
CA HIS A 53 0.92 13.18 11.66
C HIS A 53 -0.44 12.47 11.54
N SER A 54 -0.47 11.13 11.41
CA SER A 54 -1.71 10.36 11.42
C SER A 54 -2.34 10.27 12.81
N ALA A 55 -1.52 10.15 13.88
CA ALA A 55 -2.01 10.07 15.25
C ALA A 55 -2.71 11.38 15.68
N GLU A 56 -2.19 12.54 15.24
CA GLU A 56 -2.76 13.86 15.49
C GLU A 56 -4.13 14.08 14.81
N LYS A 57 -4.44 13.36 13.73
CA LYS A 57 -5.71 13.50 12.98
C LYS A 57 -6.85 12.63 13.49
N SER A 58 -6.61 11.84 14.54
CA SER A 58 -7.58 10.89 15.09
C SER A 58 -8.78 11.53 15.82
N GLN A 59 -8.93 12.87 15.80
CA GLN A 59 -10.08 13.58 16.38
C GLN A 59 -11.15 14.03 15.38
N GLU A 60 -11.10 13.60 14.11
CA GLU A 60 -12.24 13.79 13.18
C GLU A 60 -12.88 12.42 12.89
N LYS A 61 -13.97 12.11 13.61
CA LYS A 61 -14.77 10.89 13.41
C LYS A 61 -15.26 10.83 11.96
N LEU A 62 -14.77 9.87 11.18
CA LEU A 62 -15.40 9.50 9.92
C LEU A 62 -16.60 8.59 10.23
N ASN A 63 -17.79 9.18 10.20
CA ASN A 63 -19.07 8.48 10.17
C ASN A 63 -19.22 7.79 8.80
N ILE A 64 -18.73 6.54 8.70
CA ILE A 64 -19.00 5.68 7.56
C ILE A 64 -20.28 4.87 7.86
N PRO A 65 -21.36 5.00 7.08
CA PRO A 65 -22.49 4.07 7.16
C PRO A 65 -22.06 2.68 6.67
N PRO A 66 -22.52 1.58 7.30
CA PRO A 66 -22.13 0.24 6.88
C PRO A 66 -22.55 -0.02 5.43
N GLN A 67 -21.57 -0.43 4.60
CA GLN A 67 -21.84 -0.89 3.25
C GLN A 67 -22.56 -2.23 3.29
N SER A 68 -23.88 -2.19 3.16
CA SER A 68 -24.64 -3.35 2.71
C SER A 68 -25.41 -2.97 1.46
N GLN A 69 -25.38 -3.90 0.49
CA GLN A 69 -26.24 -4.01 -0.70
C GLN A 69 -25.81 -3.29 -1.99
N ILE A 70 -24.83 -3.86 -2.68
CA ILE A 70 -24.90 -3.96 -4.16
C ILE A 70 -24.59 -5.41 -4.53
N GLN A 71 -25.61 -6.27 -4.52
CA GLN A 71 -25.59 -7.53 -5.28
C GLN A 71 -26.01 -7.19 -6.72
N LYS A 72 -25.13 -7.42 -7.69
CA LYS A 72 -25.51 -7.54 -9.09
C LYS A 72 -25.06 -8.92 -9.57
N GLU A 73 -25.99 -9.86 -9.43
CA GLU A 73 -25.96 -11.15 -10.11
C GLU A 73 -25.90 -10.87 -11.63
N ILE A 74 -24.80 -11.23 -12.29
CA ILE A 74 -24.77 -11.30 -13.76
C ILE A 74 -24.84 -12.79 -14.08
N SER A 75 -26.01 -13.19 -14.57
CA SER A 75 -26.33 -14.53 -15.06
C SER A 75 -25.34 -14.99 -16.13
N ALA A 76 -24.83 -16.21 -16.01
CA ALA A 76 -24.06 -16.87 -17.04
C ALA A 76 -24.74 -18.19 -17.43
N ASP A 77 -25.76 -18.08 -18.29
CA ASP A 77 -26.23 -19.19 -19.11
C ASP A 77 -25.37 -19.25 -20.39
N GLY A 78 -24.49 -20.25 -20.48
CA GLY A 78 -23.70 -20.55 -21.69
C GLY A 78 -22.78 -21.79 -21.51
N PRO A 79 -22.71 -22.73 -22.48
CA PRO A 79 -22.60 -24.15 -22.15
C PRO A 79 -21.18 -24.67 -21.91
N SER A 80 -21.17 -25.66 -21.02
CA SER A 80 -20.08 -26.50 -20.56
C SER A 80 -19.38 -27.31 -21.66
N ALA A 81 -18.05 -27.29 -21.62
CA ALA A 81 -17.18 -28.42 -21.92
C ALA A 81 -15.85 -28.11 -21.18
N LEU A 82 -15.52 -28.69 -20.03
CA LEU A 82 -15.63 -30.09 -19.64
C LEU A 82 -15.92 -30.19 -18.14
N CYS A 83 -16.98 -30.91 -17.79
CA CYS A 83 -17.09 -31.59 -16.50
C CYS A 83 -16.14 -32.81 -16.53
N CYS A 84 -15.36 -33.03 -15.48
CA CYS A 84 -15.59 -34.08 -14.47
C CYS A 84 -14.27 -34.14 -13.66
N SER A 85 -14.18 -34.22 -12.34
CA SER A 85 -15.16 -34.36 -11.25
C SER A 85 -14.49 -33.89 -9.97
N ASN A 86 -15.30 -33.41 -9.04
CA ASN A 86 -14.92 -33.10 -7.67
C ASN A 86 -14.18 -34.26 -6.99
N SER A 87 -13.08 -33.95 -6.29
CA SER A 87 -12.84 -34.45 -4.93
C SER A 87 -11.87 -33.53 -4.21
N GLN A 88 -12.20 -33.29 -2.95
CA GLN A 88 -11.54 -32.43 -1.97
C GLN A 88 -11.71 -30.93 -2.18
N GLN A 89 -12.74 -30.40 -1.50
CA GLN A 89 -12.59 -29.11 -0.83
C GLN A 89 -11.37 -29.22 0.08
N ASP A 90 -10.36 -28.39 -0.14
CA ASP A 90 -9.40 -28.05 0.90
C ASP A 90 -9.32 -26.53 0.96
N SER A 91 -9.47 -25.99 2.15
CA SER A 91 -9.37 -24.55 2.42
C SER A 91 -8.03 -24.05 1.89
N LEU A 92 -8.06 -22.99 1.10
CA LEU A 92 -6.88 -22.11 0.97
C LEU A 92 -7.22 -20.73 1.51
N GLU A 93 -7.75 -20.71 2.74
CA GLU A 93 -7.32 -19.68 3.68
C GLU A 93 -5.93 -20.13 4.17
N ASP A 94 -4.88 -19.42 3.73
CA ASP A 94 -3.46 -19.50 4.18
C ASP A 94 -2.44 -19.61 3.04
N ALA A 95 -2.62 -18.83 1.97
CA ALA A 95 -1.53 -18.55 1.03
C ALA A 95 -1.45 -17.08 0.65
N LEU A 96 -1.47 -16.20 1.64
CA LEU A 96 -0.84 -14.89 1.51
C LEU A 96 0.00 -14.64 2.76
N PRO A 97 1.30 -14.98 2.75
CA PRO A 97 2.19 -14.40 3.73
C PRO A 97 2.24 -12.88 3.45
N LEU A 98 1.43 -12.11 4.17
CA LEU A 98 1.56 -10.65 4.29
C LEU A 98 2.80 -10.24 5.09
N SER A 99 3.84 -11.09 5.09
CA SER A 99 5.14 -10.78 5.65
C SER A 99 6.15 -10.88 4.52
N MET A 100 6.40 -9.74 3.89
CA MET A 100 7.68 -9.50 3.24
C MET A 100 8.72 -9.31 4.35
N ASP A 101 9.08 -10.40 5.03
CA ASP A 101 10.29 -10.44 5.88
C ASP A 101 11.49 -10.43 4.94
N PHE A 102 11.84 -9.24 4.43
CA PHE A 102 13.08 -9.06 3.72
C PHE A 102 14.22 -9.08 4.74
N PRO A 103 15.16 -10.04 4.63
CA PRO A 103 16.35 -10.04 5.45
C PRO A 103 17.27 -8.95 4.91
N TRP A 104 17.33 -7.83 5.63
CA TRP A 104 18.35 -6.80 5.44
C TRP A 104 19.12 -6.58 6.73
#